data_AF-A0A2N1WA33-F1
#
_entry.id   AF-A0A2N1WA33-F1
#
_cell.length_a   1.000
_cell.length_b   1.000
_cell.length_c   1.000
_cell.angle_alpha   90.00
_cell.angle_beta   90.00
_cell.angle_gamma   90.00
#
_symmetry.space_group_name_H-M   'P 1'
#
loop_
_entity.id
_entity.type
_entity.pdbx_description
1 polymer ?
#
loop_
_entity_poly.entity_id
_entity_poly.type
_entity_poly.pdbx_seq_one_letter_code
_entity_poly.pdbx_strand_id
1 'polypeptide(L)'
;RIERLSPSYTGEFAVGDTPLEVPSSTGSAAIRYTRGGARVEVGATWIGPWTGFDWVLVSRVEQGIAPDRDSPRDFWLDYAGVVRPMLGVTLPLGGALSAWGRLEWTTRRTALLRDNLSPPVARSVLVGVELR
;
A
#
# COMPACT_ATOMS: atom_id res chain seq x y z
N ARG A 1 11.95 12.27 -7.91
CA ARG A 1 11.83 12.41 -9.38
C ARG A 1 13.13 11.91 -9.99
N ILE A 2 13.12 11.49 -11.26
CA ILE A 2 14.34 11.12 -11.98
C ILE A 2 15.05 12.41 -12.39
N GLU A 3 16.18 12.69 -11.75
CA GLU A 3 16.96 13.92 -11.98
C GLU A 3 17.98 13.77 -13.10
N ARG A 4 18.47 12.54 -13.31
CA ARG A 4 19.46 12.23 -14.33
C ARG A 4 19.31 10.78 -14.76
N LEU A 5 19.56 10.54 -16.04
CA LEU A 5 19.72 9.21 -16.62
C LEU A 5 21.16 9.05 -17.10
N SER A 6 21.64 7.81 -17.17
CA SER A 6 22.93 7.53 -17.82
C SER A 6 22.88 8.02 -19.27
N PRO A 7 23.97 8.57 -19.84
CA PRO A 7 24.04 8.87 -21.27
C PRO A 7 23.79 7.64 -22.17
N SER A 8 24.00 6.43 -21.63
CA SER A 8 23.76 5.16 -22.31
C SER A 8 22.40 4.54 -21.99
N TYR A 9 21.51 5.25 -21.30
CA TYR A 9 20.20 4.73 -20.92
C TYR A 9 19.29 4.68 -22.16
N THR A 10 18.77 3.49 -22.45
CA THR A 10 17.88 3.22 -23.60
C THR A 10 16.51 2.69 -23.15
N GLY A 11 16.21 2.78 -21.85
CA GLY A 11 14.93 2.34 -21.32
C GLY A 11 13.84 3.41 -21.49
N GLU A 12 12.73 3.14 -20.83
CA GLU A 12 11.47 3.86 -20.95
C GLU A 12 11.38 5.16 -20.13
N PHE A 13 12.25 5.38 -19.15
CA PHE A 13 12.23 6.58 -18.32
C PHE A 13 12.75 7.82 -19.06
N ALA A 14 12.19 8.97 -18.71
CA ALA A 14 12.70 10.30 -19.07
C ALA A 14 13.05 11.09 -17.80
N VAL A 15 13.95 12.05 -17.95
CA VAL A 15 14.23 13.02 -16.87
C VAL A 15 12.94 13.78 -16.53
N GLY A 16 12.63 13.88 -15.24
CA GLY A 16 11.39 14.46 -14.74
C GLY A 16 10.31 13.45 -14.36
N ASP A 17 10.44 12.17 -14.75
CA ASP A 17 9.49 11.13 -14.35
C ASP A 17 9.53 10.85 -12.84
N THR A 18 8.47 10.19 -12.37
CA THR A 18 8.49 9.48 -11.08
C THR A 18 8.99 8.06 -11.32
N PRO A 19 9.84 7.51 -10.44
CA PRO A 19 10.08 6.07 -10.42
C PRO A 19 8.75 5.31 -10.32
N LEU A 20 8.60 4.26 -11.13
CA LEU A 20 7.42 3.38 -11.09
C LEU A 20 7.34 2.65 -9.75
N GLU A 21 6.11 2.32 -9.35
CA GLU A 21 5.80 1.57 -8.13
C GLU A 21 6.26 2.27 -6.83
N VAL A 22 6.53 3.57 -6.90
CA VAL A 22 6.92 4.39 -5.75
C VAL A 22 5.82 5.41 -5.45
N PRO A 23 5.12 5.29 -4.29
CA PRO A 23 4.20 6.30 -3.80
C PRO A 23 4.85 7.67 -3.70
N SER A 24 4.13 8.70 -4.16
CA SER A 24 4.54 10.11 -4.04
C SER A 24 4.81 10.55 -2.61
N SER A 25 4.16 9.91 -1.63
CA SER A 25 4.40 10.09 -0.21
C SER A 25 3.88 8.88 0.56
N THR A 26 4.49 8.55 1.68
CA THR A 26 3.93 7.62 2.66
C THR A 26 4.04 8.23 4.05
N GLY A 27 3.07 7.95 4.92
CA GLY A 27 3.10 8.46 6.28
C GLY A 27 2.04 7.83 7.15
N SER A 28 2.29 7.79 8.45
CA SER A 28 1.37 7.23 9.42
C SER A 28 1.22 8.16 10.61
N ALA A 29 0.01 8.22 11.16
CA ALA A 29 -0.28 8.95 12.39
C ALA A 29 -1.17 8.09 13.29
N ALA A 30 -0.93 8.16 14.59
CA ALA A 30 -1.66 7.38 15.58
C ALA A 30 -1.81 8.14 16.89
N ILE A 31 -2.96 7.96 17.54
CA ILE A 31 -3.25 8.42 18.89
C ILE A 31 -3.43 7.17 19.76
N ARG A 32 -2.73 7.15 20.90
CA ARG A 32 -2.80 6.06 21.86
C ARG A 32 -3.32 6.58 23.20
N TYR A 33 -4.31 5.88 23.73
CA TYR A 33 -4.86 6.13 25.06
C TYR A 33 -4.59 4.92 25.95
N THR A 34 -4.24 5.16 27.21
CA THR A 34 -3.99 4.08 28.19
C THR A 34 -4.68 4.42 29.51
N ARG A 35 -5.46 3.48 30.04
CA ARG A 35 -6.15 3.62 31.32
C ARG A 35 -6.35 2.25 31.96
N GLY A 36 -5.99 2.12 33.24
CA GLY A 36 -6.23 0.88 34.00
C GLY A 36 -5.59 -0.37 33.38
N GLY A 37 -4.41 -0.24 32.77
CA GLY A 37 -3.72 -1.33 32.06
C GLY A 37 -4.26 -1.62 30.65
N ALA A 38 -5.47 -1.17 30.33
CA ALA A 38 -6.00 -1.23 28.98
C ALA A 38 -5.36 -0.14 28.10
N ARG A 39 -5.13 -0.46 26.83
CA ARG A 39 -4.60 0.46 25.81
C ARG A 39 -5.48 0.40 24.57
N VAL A 40 -5.81 1.56 24.03
CA VAL A 40 -6.51 1.71 22.76
C VAL A 40 -5.65 2.58 21.85
N GLU A 41 -5.53 2.20 20.58
CA GLU A 41 -4.80 2.94 19.56
C GLU A 41 -5.71 3.14 18.35
N VAL A 42 -5.77 4.37 17.86
CA VAL A 42 -6.48 4.71 16.62
C VAL A 42 -5.51 5.46 15.74
N GLY A 43 -5.41 5.08 14.47
CA GLY A 43 -4.52 5.76 13.55
C GLY A 43 -4.84 5.47 12.10
N ALA A 44 -3.97 5.90 11.21
CA ALA A 44 -4.05 5.59 9.80
C ALA A 44 -2.68 5.68 9.13
N THR A 45 -2.53 4.94 8.03
CA THR A 45 -1.43 5.07 7.09
C THR A 45 -1.94 5.65 5.78
N TRP A 46 -1.28 6.69 5.29
CA TRP A 46 -1.45 7.22 3.94
C TRP A 46 -0.42 6.60 3.01
N ILE A 47 -0.89 6.10 1.87
CA ILE A 47 -0.07 5.72 0.73
C ILE A 47 -0.51 6.63 -0.41
N GLY A 48 0.34 7.58 -0.78
CA GLY A 48 0.05 8.55 -1.83
C GLY A 48 -0.08 7.89 -3.20
N PRO A 49 -0.61 8.60 -4.21
CA PRO A 49 -0.68 8.09 -5.58
C PRO A 49 0.72 7.73 -6.12
N TRP A 50 0.76 6.76 -7.02
CA TRP A 50 1.95 6.33 -7.76
C TRP A 50 1.59 5.99 -9.19
N THR A 51 2.61 5.92 -10.04
CA THR A 51 2.49 5.37 -11.39
C THR A 51 3.12 3.98 -11.37
N GLY A 52 2.48 3.00 -11.98
CA GLY A 52 2.97 1.62 -12.09
C GLY A 52 2.57 1.02 -13.44
N PHE A 53 2.86 -0.25 -13.66
CA PHE A 53 2.40 -0.91 -14.89
C PHE A 53 0.94 -1.35 -14.80
N ASP A 54 0.22 -1.31 -15.92
CA ASP A 54 -1.03 -2.01 -16.15
C ASP A 54 -0.71 -3.47 -16.49
N TRP A 55 -0.48 -4.27 -15.46
CA TRP A 55 -0.16 -5.69 -15.59
C TRP A 55 -1.29 -6.51 -16.19
N VAL A 56 -2.55 -6.07 -16.05
CA VAL A 56 -3.70 -6.68 -16.72
C VAL A 56 -3.59 -6.51 -18.24
N LEU A 57 -3.25 -5.30 -18.71
CA LEU A 57 -3.07 -5.04 -20.12
C LEU A 57 -1.83 -5.78 -20.67
N VAL A 58 -0.70 -5.73 -19.96
CA VAL A 58 0.51 -6.50 -20.31
C VAL A 58 0.16 -7.97 -20.51
N SER A 59 -0.52 -8.59 -19.55
CA SER A 59 -0.92 -10.00 -19.64
C SER A 59 -1.85 -10.28 -20.81
N ARG A 60 -2.78 -9.36 -21.13
CA ARG A 60 -3.67 -9.50 -22.29
C ARG A 60 -2.93 -9.41 -23.63
N VAL A 61 -1.91 -8.56 -23.73
CA VAL A 61 -1.06 -8.47 -24.93
C VAL A 61 -0.24 -9.75 -25.08
N GLU A 62 0.39 -10.23 -24.02
CA GLU A 62 1.16 -11.49 -24.02
C GLU A 62 0.30 -12.71 -24.41
N GLN A 63 -0.98 -12.71 -24.06
CA GLN A 63 -1.95 -13.75 -24.44
C GLN A 63 -2.53 -13.56 -25.85
N GLY A 64 -2.15 -12.50 -26.58
CA GLY A 64 -2.68 -12.18 -27.90
C GLY A 64 -4.15 -11.72 -27.89
N ILE A 65 -4.68 -11.32 -26.73
CA ILE A 65 -6.08 -10.86 -26.55
C ILE A 65 -6.21 -9.37 -26.86
N ALA A 66 -5.17 -8.58 -26.60
CA ALA A 66 -5.11 -7.16 -26.89
C ALA A 66 -3.96 -6.86 -27.86
N PRO A 67 -4.07 -5.81 -28.70
CA PRO A 67 -2.96 -5.37 -29.54
C PRO A 67 -1.82 -4.85 -28.67
N ASP A 68 -0.58 -5.10 -29.12
CA ASP A 68 0.61 -4.53 -28.52
C ASP A 68 0.61 -2.99 -28.63
N ARG A 69 1.44 -2.34 -27.82
CA ARG A 69 1.57 -0.88 -27.80
C ARG A 69 2.90 -0.44 -28.41
N ASP A 70 2.93 0.80 -28.89
CA ASP A 70 4.09 1.37 -29.56
C ASP A 70 5.25 1.64 -28.59
N SER A 71 4.95 1.84 -27.29
CA SER A 71 5.95 2.11 -26.26
C SER A 71 5.66 1.37 -24.94
N PRO A 72 6.70 0.94 -24.19
CA PRO A 72 6.53 0.47 -22.81
C PRO A 72 5.80 1.46 -21.89
N ARG A 73 5.91 2.77 -22.18
CA ARG A 73 5.19 3.83 -21.45
C ARG A 73 3.68 3.77 -21.62
N ASP A 74 3.19 3.20 -22.72
CA ASP A 74 1.75 3.07 -22.97
C ASP A 74 1.08 2.02 -22.08
N PHE A 75 1.88 1.27 -21.33
CA PHE A 75 1.44 0.35 -20.29
C PHE A 75 1.48 0.99 -18.88
N TRP A 76 1.82 2.26 -18.74
CA TRP A 76 1.80 2.92 -17.43
C TRP A 76 0.38 3.29 -17.02
N LEU A 77 0.08 3.12 -15.74
CA LEU A 77 -1.19 3.41 -15.11
C LEU A 77 -0.97 4.22 -13.84
N ASP A 78 -1.78 5.27 -13.66
CA ASP A 78 -1.78 6.04 -12.42
C ASP A 78 -2.71 5.40 -11.39
N TYR A 79 -2.11 4.98 -10.29
CA TYR A 79 -2.78 4.43 -9.13
C TYR A 79 -3.13 5.53 -8.15
N ALA A 80 -4.40 5.60 -7.76
CA ALA A 80 -4.86 6.57 -6.79
C ALA A 80 -4.33 6.26 -5.39
N GLY A 81 -4.00 7.31 -4.63
CA GLY A 81 -3.63 7.18 -3.23
C GLY A 81 -4.74 6.59 -2.36
N VAL A 82 -4.34 6.02 -1.23
CA VAL A 82 -5.19 5.24 -0.35
C VAL A 82 -4.86 5.49 1.12
N VAL A 83 -5.91 5.61 1.93
CA VAL A 83 -5.80 5.67 3.39
C VAL A 83 -6.14 4.31 3.95
N ARG A 84 -5.32 3.83 4.88
CA ARG A 84 -5.52 2.59 5.62
C ARG A 84 -5.66 2.88 7.11
N PRO A 85 -6.88 3.08 7.62
CA PRO A 85 -7.10 3.28 9.05
C PRO A 85 -6.76 2.01 9.84
N MET A 86 -6.43 2.22 11.11
CA MET A 86 -6.15 1.16 12.07
C MET A 86 -6.83 1.42 13.42
N LEU A 87 -7.22 0.33 14.07
CA LEU A 87 -7.72 0.28 15.44
C LEU A 87 -7.00 -0.84 16.18
N GLY A 88 -6.32 -0.52 17.28
CA GLY A 88 -5.66 -1.45 18.17
C GLY A 88 -6.27 -1.43 19.57
N VAL A 89 -6.38 -2.58 20.20
CA VAL A 89 -6.83 -2.73 21.59
C VAL A 89 -5.91 -3.72 22.30
N THR A 90 -5.48 -3.39 23.51
CA THR A 90 -4.77 -4.28 24.43
C THR A 90 -5.51 -4.26 25.76
N LEU A 91 -5.80 -5.44 26.30
CA LEU A 91 -6.51 -5.63 27.57
C LEU A 91 -5.66 -6.49 28.51
N PRO A 92 -5.47 -6.06 29.77
CA PRO A 92 -4.83 -6.92 30.77
C PRO A 92 -5.76 -8.08 31.10
N LEU A 93 -5.23 -9.30 31.10
CA LEU A 93 -5.96 -10.50 31.53
C LEU A 93 -5.68 -10.87 33.00
N GLY A 94 -4.67 -10.25 33.61
CA GLY A 94 -4.24 -10.49 34.99
C GLY A 94 -2.82 -11.06 35.06
N GLY A 95 -2.14 -10.79 36.18
CA GLY A 95 -0.73 -11.15 36.34
C GLY A 95 0.15 -10.54 35.23
N ALA A 96 0.94 -11.40 34.58
CA ALA A 96 1.81 -11.04 33.47
C ALA A 96 1.13 -11.11 32.08
N LEU A 97 -0.17 -11.45 32.02
CA LEU A 97 -0.84 -11.77 30.76
C LEU A 97 -1.67 -10.60 30.21
N SER A 98 -1.58 -10.36 28.90
CA SER A 98 -2.43 -9.39 28.19
C SER A 98 -2.91 -9.95 26.86
N ALA A 99 -4.16 -9.69 26.48
CA ALA A 99 -4.68 -9.94 25.14
C ALA A 99 -4.58 -8.67 24.30
N TRP A 100 -4.37 -8.82 23.00
CA TRP A 100 -4.39 -7.70 22.07
C TRP A 100 -5.02 -8.06 20.73
N GLY A 101 -5.55 -7.04 20.08
CA GLY A 101 -6.11 -7.12 18.73
C GLY A 101 -5.81 -5.85 17.95
N ARG A 102 -5.65 -5.99 16.64
CA ARG A 102 -5.46 -4.90 15.68
C ARG A 102 -6.30 -5.18 14.45
N LEU A 103 -7.04 -4.17 14.02
CA LEU A 103 -7.81 -4.14 12.80
C LEU A 103 -7.23 -3.06 11.90
N GLU A 104 -6.94 -3.40 10.66
CA GLU A 104 -6.63 -2.46 9.58
C GLU A 104 -7.62 -2.64 8.44
N TRP A 105 -7.95 -1.55 7.75
CA TRP A 105 -8.78 -1.64 6.55
C TRP A 105 -8.40 -0.58 5.54
N THR A 106 -8.85 -0.77 4.32
CA THR A 106 -8.64 0.16 3.22
C THR A 106 -9.92 0.97 3.01
N THR A 107 -9.83 2.31 2.93
CA THR A 107 -11.04 3.17 2.79
C THR A 107 -11.80 2.91 1.49
N ARG A 108 -11.12 2.40 0.45
CA ARG A 108 -11.70 1.99 -0.83
C ARG A 108 -11.52 0.49 -1.01
N ARG A 109 -12.62 -0.24 -1.18
CA ARG A 109 -12.60 -1.71 -1.34
C ARG A 109 -11.92 -2.18 -2.64
N THR A 110 -11.83 -1.30 -3.64
CA THR A 110 -11.19 -1.55 -4.93
C THR A 110 -9.80 -0.94 -5.04
N ALA A 111 -9.28 -0.29 -3.97
CA ALA A 111 -7.95 0.26 -4.03
C ALA A 111 -6.91 -0.86 -4.07
N LEU A 112 -6.09 -0.79 -5.11
CA LEU A 112 -4.92 -1.62 -5.31
C LEU A 112 -3.81 -1.01 -4.44
N LEU A 113 -3.03 -1.84 -3.76
CA LEU A 113 -1.93 -1.37 -2.89
C LEU A 113 -0.56 -1.54 -3.53
N ARG A 114 -0.50 -2.28 -4.64
CA ARG A 114 0.70 -2.61 -5.37
C ARG A 114 0.45 -2.37 -6.85
N ASP A 115 -0.34 -3.24 -7.47
CA ASP A 115 -0.67 -3.19 -8.89
C ASP A 115 -2.08 -3.75 -9.16
N ASN A 116 -2.53 -3.66 -10.41
CA ASN A 116 -3.84 -4.13 -10.87
C ASN A 116 -3.95 -5.63 -11.16
N LEU A 117 -2.87 -6.38 -10.98
CA LEU A 117 -2.88 -7.85 -11.00
C LEU A 117 -3.03 -8.43 -9.59
N SER A 118 -2.64 -7.66 -8.57
CA SER A 118 -2.76 -8.02 -7.17
C SER A 118 -4.18 -7.79 -6.65
N PRO A 119 -4.75 -8.72 -5.86
CA PRO A 119 -6.06 -8.52 -5.27
C PRO A 119 -6.03 -7.34 -4.28
N PRO A 120 -7.07 -6.49 -4.23
CA PRO A 120 -7.21 -5.48 -3.20
C PRO A 120 -7.17 -6.09 -1.79
N VAL A 121 -6.39 -5.50 -0.89
CA VAL A 121 -6.38 -5.89 0.52
C VAL A 121 -7.48 -5.13 1.25
N ALA A 122 -8.58 -5.81 1.57
CA ALA A 122 -9.76 -5.16 2.14
C ALA A 122 -9.61 -4.86 3.64
N ARG A 123 -9.60 -5.90 4.49
CA ARG A 123 -9.51 -5.80 5.95
C ARG A 123 -8.54 -6.86 6.46
N SER A 124 -7.72 -6.48 7.43
CA SER A 124 -6.77 -7.36 8.10
C SER A 124 -7.01 -7.29 9.60
N VAL A 125 -7.19 -8.45 10.24
CA VAL A 125 -7.34 -8.56 11.69
C VAL A 125 -6.19 -9.41 12.20
N LEU A 126 -5.52 -8.91 13.23
CA LEU A 126 -4.47 -9.61 13.94
C LEU A 126 -4.82 -9.64 15.42
N VAL A 127 -4.77 -10.81 16.03
CA VAL A 127 -5.04 -11.00 17.46
C VAL A 127 -3.90 -11.80 18.08
N GLY A 128 -3.66 -11.57 19.36
CA GLY A 128 -2.61 -12.28 20.08
C GLY A 128 -2.71 -12.12 21.58
N VAL A 129 -1.78 -12.78 22.26
CA VAL A 129 -1.59 -12.74 23.70
C VAL A 129 -0.11 -12.45 23.96
N GLU A 130 0.17 -11.60 24.94
CA GLU A 130 1.52 -11.22 25.36
C GLU A 130 1.72 -11.66 26.82
N LEU A 131 2.87 -12.27 27.09
CA LEU A 131 3.37 -12.56 28.44
C LEU A 131 4.52 -11.58 28.72
N ARG A 132 4.42 -10.84 29.82
CA ARG A 132 5.47 -9.91 30.29
C ARG A 132 6.39 -10.50 31.34
#